data_AF-A0A920IUT3-F1
#
_entry.id   AF-A0A920IUT3-F1
#
_cell.length_a   1.000
_cell.length_b   1.000
_cell.length_c   1.000
_cell.angle_alpha   90.00
_cell.angle_beta   90.00
_cell.angle_gamma   90.00
#
_symmetry.space_group_name_H-M   'P 1'
#
loop_
_entity.id
_entity.type
_entity.pdbx_description
1 polymer ?
#
loop_
_entity_poly.entity_id
_entity_poly.type
_entity_poly.pdbx_seq_one_letter_code
_entity_poly.pdbx_strand_id
1 'polypeptide(L)' 'MTVLFITHDLASARYLADRIIVLKNGSIVEEKKSEDLIQNPSEKYTKQLIEAASPGWLKSINKGF' A
#
# COMPACT_ATOMS: atom_id res chain seq x y z
N MET A 1 -5.39 -6.38 -20.41
CA MET A 1 -5.09 -7.58 -19.60
C MET A 1 -5.32 -7.19 -18.15
N THR A 2 -5.93 -8.04 -17.34
CA THR A 2 -6.28 -7.71 -15.94
C THR A 2 -5.70 -8.79 -15.04
N VAL A 3 -5.07 -8.38 -13.93
CA VAL A 3 -4.41 -9.27 -12.98
C VAL A 3 -4.90 -8.92 -11.58
N LEU A 4 -5.23 -9.94 -10.79
CA LEU A 4 -5.47 -9.81 -9.36
C LEU A 4 -4.27 -10.41 -8.63
N PHE A 5 -3.56 -9.58 -7.86
CA PHE A 5 -2.40 -9.97 -7.08
C PHE A 5 -2.71 -9.83 -5.59
N ILE A 6 -2.43 -10.88 -4.81
CA ILE A 6 -2.70 -10.93 -3.37
C ILE A 6 -1.38 -11.19 -2.64
N THR A 7 -1.03 -10.32 -1.70
CA THR A 7 0.20 -10.41 -0.92
C THR A 7 0.00 -9.83 0.48
N HIS A 8 0.90 -10.20 1.40
CA HIS A 8 1.02 -9.59 2.72
C HIS A 8 2.04 -8.43 2.73
N ASP A 9 2.87 -8.31 1.70
CA ASP A 9 3.90 -7.28 1.58
C ASP A 9 3.42 -6.10 0.75
N LEU A 10 3.39 -4.92 1.38
CA LEU A 10 2.88 -3.71 0.76
C LEU A 10 3.85 -3.14 -0.30
N ALA A 11 5.16 -3.39 -0.19
CA ALA A 11 6.14 -2.92 -1.17
C ALA A 11 5.94 -3.61 -2.53
N SER A 12 5.77 -4.94 -2.52
CA SER A 12 5.47 -5.72 -3.72
C SER A 12 4.12 -5.34 -4.32
N ALA A 13 3.09 -5.12 -3.48
CA ALA A 13 1.77 -4.68 -3.94
C ALA A 13 1.86 -3.32 -4.67
N ARG A 14 2.61 -2.36 -4.12
CA ARG A 14 2.84 -1.06 -4.77
C ARG A 14 3.57 -1.20 -6.10
N TYR A 15 4.59 -2.06 -6.17
CA TYR A 15 5.39 -2.19 -7.38
C TYR A 15 4.60 -2.79 -8.55
N LEU A 16 3.66 -3.69 -8.27
CA LEU A 16 2.94 -4.45 -9.29
C LEU A 16 1.53 -3.92 -9.61
N ALA A 17 0.88 -3.23 -8.67
CA ALA A 17 -0.54 -2.91 -8.79
C ALA A 17 -0.78 -1.41 -9.04
N ASP A 18 -1.71 -1.13 -9.95
CA ASP A 18 -2.25 0.22 -10.14
C ASP A 18 -3.16 0.65 -8.97
N ARG A 19 -3.84 -0.32 -8.35
CA ARG A 19 -4.79 -0.13 -7.25
C ARG A 19 -4.53 -1.16 -6.16
N ILE A 20 -4.64 -0.73 -4.90
CA ILE A 20 -4.44 -1.59 -3.74
C ILE A 20 -5.72 -1.57 -2.91
N ILE A 21 -6.16 -2.77 -2.52
CA ILE A 21 -7.26 -3.01 -1.59
C ILE A 21 -6.64 -3.63 -0.33
N VAL A 22 -6.86 -2.99 0.82
CA VAL A 22 -6.44 -3.50 2.11
C VAL A 22 -7.62 -4.22 2.76
N LEU A 23 -7.39 -5.47 3.12
CA LEU A 23 -8.34 -6.33 3.80
C LEU A 23 -7.90 -6.52 5.26
N LYS A 24 -8.86 -6.48 6.18
CA LYS A 24 -8.66 -6.85 7.59
C LYS A 24 -9.85 -7.65 8.08
N ASN A 25 -9.60 -8.81 8.69
CA ASN A 25 -10.65 -9.67 9.26
C ASN A 25 -11.80 -9.97 8.26
N GLY A 26 -11.44 -10.22 6.99
CA GLY A 26 -12.42 -10.52 5.95
C GLY A 26 -13.22 -9.31 5.43
N SER A 27 -12.91 -8.10 5.87
CA SER A 27 -13.56 -6.86 5.41
C SER A 27 -12.57 -5.97 4.66
N ILE A 28 -13.04 -5.31 3.60
CA ILE A 28 -12.27 -4.25 2.93
C ILE A 28 -12.26 -3.05 3.88
N VAL A 29 -11.07 -2.60 4.24
CA VAL A 29 -10.90 -1.43 5.11
C VAL A 29 -10.48 -0.21 4.30
N GLU A 30 -9.72 -0.38 3.23
CA GLU A 30 -9.29 0.73 2.39
C GLU A 30 -9.06 0.29 0.94
N GLU A 31 -9.41 1.14 -0.02
CA GLU A 31 -9.17 0.92 -1.45
C GLU A 31 -8.77 2.25 -2.11
N LYS A 32 -7.56 2.31 -2.67
CA LYS A 32 -7.02 3.50 -3.34
C LYS A 32 -6.07 3.12 -4.49
N LYS A 33 -5.66 4.12 -5.28
CA LYS A 33 -4.49 3.97 -6.15
C LYS A 33 -3.25 3.68 -5.31
N SER A 34 -2.30 2.96 -5.88
CA SER A 34 -1.11 2.51 -5.13
C SER A 34 -0.28 3.68 -4.59
N GLU A 35 -0.14 4.80 -5.30
CA GLU A 35 0.56 5.97 -4.78
C GLU A 35 -0.21 6.65 -3.64
N ASP A 36 -1.51 6.87 -3.83
CA ASP A 36 -2.39 7.55 -2.87
C ASP A 36 -2.50 6.78 -1.55
N LEU A 37 -2.53 5.45 -1.61
CA LEU A 37 -2.59 4.60 -0.43
C LEU A 37 -1.35 4.78 0.47
N ILE A 38 -0.19 5.03 -0.13
CA ILE A 38 1.08 5.16 0.59
C ILE A 38 1.31 6.61 1.05
N GLN A 39 0.99 7.59 0.21
CA GLN A 39 1.21 9.00 0.53
C GLN A 39 0.15 9.55 1.48
N ASN A 40 -1.10 9.13 1.33
CA ASN A 40 -2.23 9.62 2.11
C ASN A 40 -3.15 8.46 2.55
N PRO A 41 -2.68 7.54 3.40
CA PRO A 41 -3.52 6.50 3.98
C PRO A 41 -4.59 7.11 4.91
N SER A 42 -5.83 6.69 4.74
CA SER A 42 -6.96 7.12 5.57
C SER A 42 -7.13 6.19 6.77
N GLU A 43 -6.97 4.89 6.59
CA GLU A 43 -7.19 3.93 7.66
C GLU A 43 -5.99 3.80 8.60
N LYS A 44 -6.29 3.69 9.90
CA LYS A 44 -5.27 3.46 10.93
C LYS A 44 -4.52 2.15 10.69
N TYR A 45 -5.22 1.11 10.24
CA TYR A 45 -4.59 -0.18 9.96
C TYR A 45 -3.63 -0.10 8.77
N THR A 46 -4.01 0.61 7.71
CA THR A 46 -3.13 0.83 6.55
C THR A 46 -1.87 1.60 6.95
N LYS A 47 -1.98 2.62 7.82
CA LYS A 47 -0.81 3.31 8.38
C LYS A 47 0.13 2.36 9.12
N GLN A 48 -0.41 1.48 9.97
CA GLN A 48 0.38 0.47 10.68
C GLN A 48 1.07 -0.51 9.72
N LEU A 49 0.38 -0.93 8.65
CA LEU A 49 0.97 -1.78 7.62
C LEU A 49 2.11 -1.08 6.88
N ILE A 50 1.94 0.20 6.53
CA ILE A 50 2.99 1.00 5.88
C ILE A 50 4.22 1.15 6.78
N GLU A 51 4.01 1.43 8.07
CA GLU A 51 5.08 1.52 9.06
C GLU A 51 5.81 0.18 9.23
N ALA A 52 5.08 -0.93 9.30
CA ALA A 52 5.64 -2.27 9.42
C ALA A 52 6.39 -2.73 8.15
N ALA A 53 5.92 -2.34 6.97
CA ALA A 53 6.55 -2.63 5.69
C ALA A 53 7.78 -1.74 5.40
N SER A 54 8.23 -0.91 6.36
CA SER A 54 9.32 0.04 6.17
C SER A 54 10.68 -0.47 6.67
N PRO A 55 11.50 -1.01 5.76
CA PRO A 55 12.93 -0.84 5.79
C PRO A 55 13.34 0.09 4.63
N GLY A 56 13.42 1.40 4.88
CA GLY A 56 14.20 2.33 4.06
C GLY A 56 13.67 2.81 2.70
N TRP A 57 12.72 2.15 2.03
CA TRP A 57 12.27 2.55 0.69
C TRP A 57 11.34 3.78 0.68
N LEU A 58 10.58 4.03 1.75
CA LEU A 58 9.81 5.27 1.97
C LEU A 58 10.70 6.53 2.05
N LYS A 59 12.03 6.40 2.20
CA LYS A 59 12.95 7.55 2.13
C LYS A 59 13.25 7.98 0.69
N SER A 60 13.08 7.12 -0.31
CA SER A 60 13.37 7.49 -1.72
C SER A 60 12.23 8.27 -2.39
N ILE A 61 11.00 8.16 -1.88
CA ILE A 61 9.83 8.89 -2.40
C ILE A 61 9.84 10.39 -2.09
N ASN A 62 10.62 10.84 -1.09
CA ASN A 62 10.78 12.27 -0.77
C ASN A 62 11.98 12.93 -1.47
N LYS A 63 12.68 12.23 -2.38
CA LYS A 63 13.85 12.76 -3.11
C LYS A 63 13.55 13.17 -4.56
N GLY A 64 12.27 13.35 -4.88
CA GLY A 64 11.79 13.73 -6.22
C GLY A 64 10.75 14.84 -6.16
N PHE A 65 11.05 15.93 -5.44
CA PHE A 65 10.52 17.28 -5.63
C PHE A 65 11.61 18.28 -5.26
#